data_AF-I0YZJ5-F1
#
_entry.id   AF-I0YZJ5-F1
#
_cell.length_a   1.000
_cell.length_b   1.000
_cell.length_c   1.000
_cell.angle_alpha   90.00
_cell.angle_beta   90.00
_cell.angle_gamma   90.00
#
_symmetry.space_group_name_H-M   'P 1'
#
loop_
_entity.id
_entity.type
_entity.pdbx_description
1 polymer ?
#
loop_
_entity_poly.entity_id
_entity_poly.type
_entity_poly.pdbx_seq_one_letter_code
_entity_poly.pdbx_strand_id
1 'polypeptide(L)'
;MLRKLAQQDEELYSKVLGRPCSMRDLGRQPEVPLDILDATAGIILDSAPSRLTPDIAARGFTAAILGEPAQGIELRRPVLTQASKVALLPVLGLPVISARIREVWNAWDNVAPVRPQLYLYSPVDALIPPEEVARFMEQQAARGVTVHSRMFPDSPHCEHYRVYPDEYREEVTKFMDAL
;
A
#
# COMPACT_ATOMS: atom_id res chain seq x y z
N MET A 1 -24.15 -9.58 7.43
CA MET A 1 -24.45 -8.24 6.87
C MET A 1 -23.17 -7.53 6.43
N LEU A 2 -22.15 -7.42 7.30
CA LEU A 2 -20.84 -6.81 6.97
C LEU A 2 -20.10 -7.44 5.78
N ARG A 3 -20.11 -8.79 5.64
CA ARG A 3 -19.52 -9.48 4.48
C ARG A 3 -20.19 -9.14 3.14
N LYS A 4 -21.49 -8.83 3.13
CA LYS A 4 -22.20 -8.43 1.91
C LYS A 4 -21.87 -6.99 1.50
N LEU A 5 -21.63 -6.11 2.47
CA LEU A 5 -21.19 -4.73 2.22
C LEU A 5 -19.75 -4.70 1.69
N ALA A 6 -18.84 -5.51 2.25
CA ALA A 6 -17.47 -5.63 1.77
C ALA A 6 -17.38 -6.17 0.32
N GLN A 7 -18.21 -7.17 -0.02
CA GLN A 7 -18.28 -7.70 -1.39
C GLN A 7 -18.89 -6.70 -2.38
N GLN A 8 -19.90 -5.91 -1.97
CA GLN A 8 -20.46 -4.85 -2.79
C GLN A 8 -19.46 -3.70 -3.03
N ASP A 9 -18.63 -3.38 -2.03
CA ASP A 9 -17.57 -2.37 -2.14
C ASP A 9 -16.47 -2.82 -3.11
N GLU A 10 -16.07 -4.09 -3.10
CA GLU A 10 -15.09 -4.66 -4.04
C GLU A 10 -15.60 -4.62 -5.49
N GLU A 11 -16.87 -4.97 -5.71
CA GLU A 11 -17.48 -4.99 -7.05
C GLU A 11 -17.66 -3.56 -7.61
N LEU A 12 -18.01 -2.60 -6.75
CA LEU A 12 -18.09 -1.19 -7.10
C LEU A 12 -16.69 -0.62 -7.41
N TYR A 13 -15.68 -1.00 -6.63
CA TYR A 13 -14.29 -0.58 -6.82
C TYR A 13 -13.69 -1.11 -8.13
N SER A 14 -13.96 -2.37 -8.48
CA SER A 14 -13.57 -2.95 -9.77
C SER A 14 -14.23 -2.25 -10.96
N LYS A 15 -15.49 -1.83 -10.81
CA LYS A 15 -16.21 -1.03 -11.82
C LYS A 15 -15.65 0.40 -11.95
N VAL A 16 -15.23 1.01 -10.85
CA VAL A 16 -14.71 2.39 -10.81
C VAL A 16 -13.27 2.49 -11.32
N LEU A 17 -12.40 1.53 -10.98
CA LEU A 17 -11.01 1.54 -11.43
C LEU A 17 -10.79 0.89 -12.79
N GLY A 18 -11.77 0.17 -13.34
CA GLY A 18 -11.68 -0.48 -14.64
C GLY A 18 -10.61 -1.58 -14.70
N ARG A 19 -10.47 -2.21 -15.87
CA ARG A 19 -9.39 -3.17 -16.12
C ARG A 19 -8.01 -2.49 -16.07
N PRO A 20 -6.94 -3.22 -15.73
CA PRO A 20 -5.57 -2.72 -15.85
C PRO A 20 -5.35 -2.16 -17.25
N CYS A 21 -4.85 -0.92 -17.35
CA CYS A 21 -4.49 -0.30 -18.61
C CYS A 21 -3.23 -0.98 -19.15
N SER A 22 -3.18 -1.33 -20.43
CA SER A 22 -1.96 -1.87 -21.03
C SER A 22 -0.94 -0.75 -21.23
N MET A 23 0.36 -1.08 -21.28
CA MET A 23 1.43 -0.11 -21.60
C MET A 23 1.18 0.68 -22.90
N ARG A 24 0.35 0.15 -23.82
CA ARG A 24 0.05 0.82 -25.10
C ARG A 24 -0.90 2.00 -24.94
N ASP A 25 -1.62 2.08 -23.82
CA ASP A 25 -2.68 3.06 -23.60
C ASP A 25 -2.16 4.35 -22.90
N LEU A 26 -0.97 4.28 -22.30
CA LEU A 26 -0.31 5.40 -21.64
C LEU A 26 0.70 6.02 -22.62
N GLY A 27 0.22 6.90 -23.50
CA GLY A 27 0.98 7.57 -24.57
C GLY A 27 2.09 8.52 -24.12
N ARG A 28 2.66 8.34 -22.93
CA ARG A 28 3.80 9.10 -22.43
C ARG A 28 4.63 8.21 -21.51
N GLN A 29 5.79 7.77 -21.99
CA GLN A 29 6.84 7.23 -21.14
C GLN A 29 7.39 8.42 -20.34
N PRO A 30 7.26 8.48 -19.01
CA PRO A 30 8.08 9.40 -18.25
C PRO A 30 9.54 8.97 -18.44
N GLU A 31 10.37 9.87 -18.95
CA GLU A 31 11.83 9.74 -18.82
C GLU A 31 12.15 9.86 -17.33
N VAL A 32 11.99 8.76 -16.59
CA VAL A 32 12.58 8.64 -15.26
C VAL A 32 14.08 8.64 -15.50
N PRO A 33 14.86 9.53 -14.88
CA PRO A 33 16.31 9.40 -14.89
C PRO A 33 16.63 7.98 -14.41
N LEU A 34 17.09 7.13 -15.34
CA LEU A 34 17.36 5.71 -15.08
C LEU A 34 18.45 5.54 -14.00
N ASP A 35 19.19 6.62 -13.71
CA ASP A 35 20.29 6.66 -12.76
C ASP A 35 19.90 6.24 -11.33
N ILE A 36 18.74 6.68 -10.82
CA ILE A 36 18.30 6.35 -9.46
C ILE A 36 17.88 4.88 -9.37
N LEU A 37 17.12 4.38 -10.35
CA LEU A 37 16.65 2.99 -10.33
C LEU A 37 17.80 2.01 -10.52
N ASP A 38 18.75 2.33 -11.39
CA ASP A 38 19.93 1.52 -11.64
C ASP A 38 20.87 1.49 -10.42
N ALA A 39 21.03 2.62 -9.73
CA ALA A 39 21.84 2.75 -8.51
C ALA A 39 21.17 2.19 -7.25
N THR A 40 19.88 1.84 -7.30
CA THR A 40 19.17 1.27 -6.15
C THR A 40 19.71 -0.13 -5.84
N ALA A 41 20.32 -0.30 -4.67
CA ALA A 41 20.84 -1.60 -4.23
C ALA A 41 19.75 -2.50 -3.63
N GLY A 42 18.77 -1.91 -2.94
CA GLY A 42 17.64 -2.62 -2.31
C GLY A 42 16.50 -1.67 -1.98
N ILE A 43 15.32 -2.21 -1.69
CA ILE A 43 14.10 -1.43 -1.41
C ILE A 43 13.52 -1.88 -0.07
N ILE A 44 13.19 -0.93 0.81
CA ILE A 44 12.50 -1.21 2.07
C ILE A 44 11.09 -0.63 1.98
N LEU A 45 10.08 -1.45 2.30
CA LEU A 45 8.69 -1.05 2.40
C LEU A 45 8.27 -1.15 3.87
N ASP A 46 8.05 0.01 4.49
CA ASP A 46 7.51 0.12 5.85
C ASP A 46 6.02 0.47 5.76
N SER A 47 5.18 -0.41 6.32
CA SER A 47 3.72 -0.27 6.28
C SER A 47 3.23 -0.09 4.84
N ALA A 48 3.69 -0.97 3.95
CA ALA A 48 3.36 -0.97 2.53
C ALA A 48 3.64 -2.33 1.87
N PRO A 49 3.05 -2.62 0.70
CA PRO A 49 2.05 -1.84 -0.02
C PRO A 49 0.61 -2.33 0.24
N SER A 50 -0.39 -1.53 -0.13
CA SER A 50 -1.80 -1.91 -0.09
C SER A 50 -2.60 -1.19 -1.16
N ARG A 51 -3.61 -1.85 -1.72
CA ARG A 51 -4.57 -1.22 -2.64
C ARG A 51 -5.41 -0.18 -1.90
N LEU A 52 -5.51 1.02 -2.48
CA LEU A 52 -6.29 2.10 -1.91
C LEU A 52 -7.79 1.88 -2.11
N THR A 53 -8.45 1.20 -1.17
CA THR A 53 -9.91 1.06 -1.16
C THR A 53 -10.58 2.32 -0.59
N PRO A 54 -11.87 2.58 -0.89
CA PRO A 54 -12.61 3.69 -0.29
C PRO A 54 -12.64 3.64 1.24
N ASP A 55 -12.63 2.44 1.81
CA ASP A 55 -12.60 2.23 3.25
C ASP A 55 -11.25 2.63 3.87
N ILE A 56 -10.14 2.15 3.29
CA ILE A 56 -8.78 2.52 3.71
C ILE A 56 -8.57 4.03 3.54
N ALA A 57 -9.00 4.60 2.40
CA ALA A 57 -8.93 6.03 2.15
C ALA A 57 -9.72 6.83 3.18
N ALA A 58 -10.94 6.39 3.52
CA ALA A 58 -11.77 7.08 4.52
C ALA A 58 -11.16 7.04 5.92
N ARG A 59 -10.63 5.89 6.35
CA ARG A 59 -9.97 5.75 7.65
C ARG A 59 -8.71 6.61 7.74
N GLY A 60 -7.84 6.55 6.72
CA GLY A 60 -6.64 7.38 6.66
C GLY A 60 -6.94 8.88 6.62
N PHE A 61 -7.91 9.29 5.80
CA PHE A 61 -8.32 10.69 5.69
C PHE A 61 -8.93 11.23 6.98
N THR A 62 -9.81 10.45 7.61
CA THR A 62 -10.43 10.83 8.89
C THR A 62 -9.38 10.94 10.00
N ALA A 63 -8.44 10.00 10.05
CA ALA A 63 -7.35 9.99 11.01
C ALA A 63 -6.46 11.22 10.88
N ALA A 64 -6.07 11.54 9.65
CA ALA A 64 -5.24 12.71 9.35
C ALA A 64 -5.90 14.03 9.72
N ILE A 65 -7.19 14.22 9.39
CA ILE A 65 -7.92 15.45 9.73
C ILE A 65 -8.04 15.64 11.24
N LEU A 66 -8.28 14.56 11.98
CA LEU A 66 -8.49 14.62 13.43
C LEU A 66 -7.18 14.59 14.24
N GLY A 67 -6.05 14.25 13.61
CA GLY A 67 -4.81 13.97 14.34
C GLY A 67 -4.94 12.77 15.28
N GLU A 68 -5.80 11.80 14.93
CA GLU A 68 -6.05 10.59 15.71
C GLU A 68 -5.43 9.37 15.00
N PRO A 69 -5.06 8.30 15.73
CA PRO A 69 -4.61 7.06 15.10
C PRO A 69 -5.68 6.49 14.15
N ALA A 70 -5.25 5.86 13.05
CA ALA A 70 -6.18 5.20 12.13
C ALA A 70 -6.82 3.94 12.75
N GLN A 71 -6.14 3.33 13.73
CA GLN A 71 -6.61 2.13 14.42
C GLN A 71 -7.97 2.36 15.08
N GLY A 72 -8.96 1.56 14.66
CA GLY A 72 -10.32 1.59 15.19
C GLY A 72 -11.08 2.90 14.96
N ILE A 73 -10.64 3.75 14.02
CA ILE A 73 -11.26 5.06 13.80
C ILE A 73 -12.69 4.95 13.26
N GLU A 74 -12.98 3.91 12.49
CA GLU A 74 -14.30 3.58 12.00
C GLU A 74 -15.28 3.25 13.14
N LEU A 75 -14.79 2.77 14.28
CA LEU A 75 -15.60 2.51 15.47
C LEU A 75 -15.74 3.76 16.36
N ARG A 76 -14.67 4.55 16.47
CA ARG A 76 -14.63 5.76 17.31
C ARG A 76 -15.35 6.94 16.66
N ARG A 77 -15.26 7.05 15.32
CA ARG A 77 -15.79 8.15 14.50
C ARG A 77 -16.64 7.59 13.34
N PRO A 78 -17.68 6.79 13.61
CA PRO A 78 -18.41 6.06 12.56
C PRO A 78 -19.09 6.99 11.57
N VAL A 79 -19.75 8.05 12.04
CA VAL A 79 -20.43 9.02 11.18
C VAL A 79 -19.44 9.76 10.27
N LEU A 80 -18.31 10.22 10.83
CA LEU A 80 -17.32 10.98 10.06
C LEU A 80 -16.56 10.09 9.08
N THR A 81 -16.21 8.86 9.49
CA THR A 81 -15.56 7.89 8.61
C THR A 81 -16.48 7.52 7.46
N GLN A 82 -17.77 7.28 7.74
CA GLN A 82 -18.76 6.98 6.71
C GLN A 82 -18.99 8.17 5.77
N ALA A 83 -19.08 9.39 6.29
CA ALA A 83 -19.18 10.60 5.48
C ALA A 83 -17.94 10.78 4.58
N SER A 84 -16.75 10.56 5.13
CA SER A 84 -15.48 10.60 4.38
C SER A 84 -15.47 9.57 3.26
N LYS A 85 -15.94 8.34 3.52
CA LYS A 85 -16.06 7.29 2.50
C LYS A 85 -16.96 7.71 1.35
N VAL A 86 -18.14 8.25 1.65
CA VAL A 86 -19.09 8.74 0.62
C VAL A 86 -18.49 9.90 -0.19
N ALA A 87 -17.80 10.83 0.47
CA ALA A 87 -17.17 11.98 -0.18
C ALA A 87 -15.97 11.59 -1.05
N LEU A 88 -15.14 10.64 -0.60
CA LEU A 88 -13.92 10.23 -1.32
C LEU A 88 -14.20 9.25 -2.45
N LEU A 89 -15.27 8.46 -2.39
CA LEU A 89 -15.61 7.50 -3.44
C LEU A 89 -15.64 8.11 -4.87
N PRO A 90 -16.36 9.22 -5.15
CA PRO A 90 -16.33 9.83 -6.48
C PRO A 90 -14.95 10.40 -6.83
N VAL A 91 -14.19 10.86 -5.84
CA VAL A 91 -12.82 11.37 -6.03
C VAL A 91 -11.89 10.25 -6.49
N LEU A 92 -11.91 9.10 -5.83
CA LEU A 92 -11.13 7.92 -6.22
C LEU A 92 -11.50 7.42 -7.63
N GLY A 93 -12.74 7.66 -8.06
CA GLY A 93 -13.23 7.34 -9.40
C GLY A 93 -12.90 8.37 -10.48
N LEU A 94 -12.34 9.54 -10.14
CA LEU A 94 -11.94 10.51 -11.15
C LEU A 94 -10.90 9.87 -12.08
N PRO A 95 -11.01 10.04 -13.42
CA PRO A 95 -10.11 9.40 -14.38
C PRO A 95 -8.63 9.66 -14.10
N VAL A 96 -8.27 10.88 -13.71
CA VAL A 96 -6.90 11.26 -13.38
C VAL A 96 -6.38 10.54 -12.13
N ILE A 97 -7.20 10.36 -11.10
CA ILE A 97 -6.81 9.70 -9.85
C ILE A 97 -6.74 8.19 -10.05
N SER A 98 -7.76 7.59 -10.66
CA SER A 98 -7.77 6.16 -10.94
C SER A 98 -6.65 5.76 -11.91
N ALA A 99 -6.36 6.59 -12.93
CA ALA A 99 -5.21 6.38 -13.82
C ALA A 99 -3.90 6.43 -13.04
N ARG A 100 -3.74 7.41 -12.14
CA ARG A 100 -2.53 7.50 -11.33
C ARG A 100 -2.33 6.30 -10.41
N ILE A 101 -3.39 5.81 -9.77
CA ILE A 101 -3.33 4.61 -8.93
C ILE A 101 -2.89 3.40 -9.79
N ARG A 102 -3.49 3.22 -10.97
CA ARG A 102 -3.11 2.15 -11.90
C ARG A 102 -1.66 2.27 -12.37
N GLU A 103 -1.21 3.47 -12.69
CA GLU A 103 0.18 3.74 -13.10
C GLU A 103 1.18 3.33 -12.02
N VAL A 104 0.91 3.64 -10.74
CA VAL A 104 1.79 3.26 -9.62
C VAL A 104 1.90 1.73 -9.50
N TRP A 105 0.78 1.01 -9.57
CA TRP A 105 0.80 -0.45 -9.56
C TRP A 105 1.50 -1.05 -10.78
N ASN A 106 1.23 -0.49 -11.96
CA ASN A 106 1.88 -0.91 -13.19
C ASN A 106 3.39 -0.65 -13.17
N ALA A 107 3.83 0.43 -12.51
CA ALA A 107 5.23 0.73 -12.32
C ALA A 107 5.91 -0.31 -11.43
N TRP A 108 5.24 -0.83 -10.39
CA TRP A 108 5.80 -1.93 -9.60
C TRP A 108 6.07 -3.17 -10.44
N ASP A 109 5.17 -3.54 -11.34
CA ASP A 109 5.31 -4.74 -12.16
C ASP A 109 6.37 -4.58 -13.27
N ASN A 110 6.49 -3.38 -13.85
CA ASN A 110 7.22 -3.19 -15.11
C ASN A 110 8.41 -2.24 -15.06
N VAL A 111 8.47 -1.37 -14.06
CA VAL A 111 9.48 -0.30 -13.96
C VAL A 111 10.36 -0.48 -12.72
N ALA A 112 9.79 -0.94 -11.61
CA ALA A 112 10.53 -1.13 -10.38
C ALA A 112 11.64 -2.18 -10.58
N PRO A 113 12.86 -1.89 -10.11
CA PRO A 113 14.02 -2.70 -10.41
C PRO A 113 13.96 -4.04 -9.69
N VAL A 114 14.54 -5.07 -10.31
CA VAL A 114 14.67 -6.41 -9.70
C VAL A 114 15.83 -6.37 -8.71
N ARG A 115 15.54 -5.86 -7.51
CA ARG A 115 16.48 -5.69 -6.39
C ARG A 115 15.91 -6.31 -5.12
N PRO A 116 16.75 -6.77 -4.18
CA PRO A 116 16.31 -7.27 -2.89
C PRO A 116 15.32 -6.31 -2.22
N GLN A 117 14.29 -6.87 -1.58
CA GLN A 117 13.20 -6.12 -0.95
C GLN A 117 12.99 -6.57 0.50
N LEU A 118 12.84 -5.62 1.42
CA LEU A 118 12.48 -5.86 2.81
C LEU A 118 11.09 -5.29 3.10
N TYR A 119 10.19 -6.12 3.65
CA TYR A 119 8.84 -5.75 4.02
C TYR A 119 8.69 -5.71 5.54
N LEU A 120 8.33 -4.54 6.07
CA LEU A 120 8.09 -4.31 7.49
C LEU A 120 6.60 -4.00 7.64
N TYR A 121 5.85 -4.87 8.31
CA TYR A 121 4.39 -4.77 8.40
C TYR A 121 3.83 -5.39 9.69
N SER A 122 2.53 -5.22 9.94
CA SER A 122 1.87 -5.74 11.15
C SER A 122 0.41 -6.12 10.89
N PRO A 123 -0.15 -7.16 11.54
CA PRO A 123 -1.55 -7.53 11.35
C PRO A 123 -2.52 -6.54 11.99
N VAL A 124 -2.05 -5.61 12.83
CA VAL A 124 -2.88 -4.55 13.43
C VAL A 124 -2.78 -3.21 12.70
N ASP A 125 -2.05 -3.16 11.58
CA ASP A 125 -2.03 -1.97 10.74
C ASP A 125 -3.45 -1.74 10.17
N ALA A 126 -4.01 -0.58 10.48
CA ALA A 126 -5.38 -0.26 10.08
C ALA A 126 -5.47 0.05 8.58
N LEU A 127 -4.40 0.49 7.95
CA LEU A 127 -4.42 0.95 6.56
C LEU A 127 -3.82 -0.07 5.59
N ILE A 128 -2.97 -0.98 6.09
CA ILE A 128 -2.19 -1.91 5.28
C ILE A 128 -2.47 -3.34 5.73
N PRO A 129 -3.42 -4.03 5.08
CA PRO A 129 -3.75 -5.39 5.46
C PRO A 129 -2.56 -6.34 5.19
N PRO A 130 -2.19 -7.22 6.14
CA PRO A 130 -1.05 -8.12 5.98
C PRO A 130 -1.18 -9.08 4.80
N GLU A 131 -2.41 -9.44 4.42
CA GLU A 131 -2.69 -10.27 3.25
C GLU A 131 -2.30 -9.59 1.92
N GLU A 132 -2.44 -8.27 1.83
CA GLU A 132 -2.04 -7.52 0.64
C GLU A 132 -0.51 -7.44 0.54
N VAL A 133 0.18 -7.31 1.68
CA VAL A 133 1.64 -7.37 1.74
C VAL A 133 2.14 -8.76 1.33
N ALA A 134 1.55 -9.82 1.88
CA ALA A 134 1.91 -11.20 1.53
C ALA A 134 1.70 -11.50 0.04
N ARG A 135 0.54 -11.11 -0.52
CA ARG A 135 0.25 -11.24 -1.95
C ARG A 135 1.27 -10.49 -2.81
N PHE A 136 1.68 -9.29 -2.38
CA PHE A 136 2.66 -8.51 -3.12
C PHE A 136 4.06 -9.12 -3.04
N MET A 137 4.48 -9.62 -1.87
CA MET A 137 5.74 -10.35 -1.70
C MET A 137 5.83 -11.55 -2.65
N GLU A 138 4.76 -12.34 -2.77
CA GLU A 138 4.69 -13.47 -3.70
C GLU A 138 4.84 -13.03 -5.16
N GLN A 139 4.18 -11.92 -5.55
CA GLN A 139 4.28 -11.35 -6.89
C GLN A 139 5.72 -10.91 -7.22
N GLN A 140 6.39 -10.28 -6.26
CA GLN A 140 7.77 -9.80 -6.42
C GLN A 140 8.76 -10.97 -6.46
N ALA A 141 8.59 -11.97 -5.60
CA ALA A 141 9.39 -13.19 -5.64
C ALA A 141 9.26 -13.93 -6.99
N ALA A 142 8.05 -13.99 -7.56
CA ALA A 142 7.82 -14.57 -8.88
C ALA A 142 8.52 -13.79 -10.01
N ARG A 143 8.83 -12.51 -9.81
CA ARG A 143 9.65 -11.69 -10.73
C ARG A 143 11.16 -11.88 -10.55
N GLY A 144 11.59 -12.76 -9.64
CA GLY A 144 12.99 -13.02 -9.33
C GLY A 144 13.58 -12.08 -8.29
N VAL A 145 12.76 -11.35 -7.54
CA VAL A 145 13.22 -10.52 -6.42
C VAL A 145 13.49 -11.38 -5.19
N THR A 146 14.65 -11.19 -4.57
CA THR A 146 14.90 -11.70 -3.21
C THR A 146 14.04 -10.92 -2.20
N VAL A 147 13.14 -11.62 -1.51
CA VAL A 147 12.21 -11.01 -0.54
C VAL A 147 12.59 -11.38 0.89
N HIS A 148 12.69 -10.36 1.73
CA HIS A 148 12.87 -10.43 3.18
C HIS A 148 11.65 -9.81 3.86
N SER A 149 11.29 -10.27 5.05
CA SER A 149 10.13 -9.69 5.74
C SER A 149 10.20 -9.81 7.25
N ARG A 150 9.69 -8.78 7.92
CA ARG A 150 9.41 -8.79 9.36
C ARG A 150 7.97 -8.38 9.60
N MET A 151 7.19 -9.29 10.17
CA MET A 151 5.85 -9.02 10.67
C MET A 151 5.92 -8.74 12.17
N PHE A 152 5.67 -7.50 12.57
CA PHE A 152 5.56 -7.08 13.96
C PHE A 152 4.18 -7.46 14.50
N PRO A 153 4.07 -7.94 15.74
CA PRO A 153 2.81 -8.53 16.23
C PRO A 153 1.69 -7.50 16.42
N ASP A 154 1.99 -6.30 16.91
CA ASP A 154 0.97 -5.32 17.34
C ASP A 154 1.39 -3.84 17.17
N SER A 155 2.22 -3.54 16.17
CA SER A 155 2.63 -2.16 15.89
C SER A 155 1.68 -1.45 14.91
N PRO A 156 1.21 -0.24 15.22
CA PRO A 156 0.39 0.55 14.30
C PRO A 156 1.10 0.94 12.98
N HIS A 157 0.30 1.42 12.03
CA HIS A 157 0.74 1.95 10.74
C HIS A 157 1.84 3.01 10.89
N CYS A 158 3.00 2.78 10.26
CA CYS A 158 4.21 3.64 10.32
C CYS A 158 4.78 3.84 11.73
N GLU A 159 4.51 2.93 12.66
CA GLU A 159 4.99 3.03 14.04
C GLU A 159 5.96 1.90 14.44
N HIS A 160 6.35 1.05 13.49
CA HIS A 160 7.19 -0.14 13.74
C HIS A 160 8.48 0.19 14.48
N TYR A 161 9.23 1.20 14.03
CA TYR A 161 10.45 1.64 14.70
C TYR A 161 10.20 2.24 16.08
N ARG A 162 9.08 2.92 16.30
CA ARG A 162 8.76 3.51 17.61
C ARG A 162 8.39 2.43 18.63
N VAL A 163 7.70 1.38 18.20
CA VAL A 163 7.25 0.29 19.08
C VAL A 163 8.35 -0.75 19.29
N TYR A 164 9.09 -1.10 18.24
CA TYR A 164 10.11 -2.16 18.20
C TYR A 164 11.46 -1.63 17.68
N PRO A 165 12.10 -0.68 18.38
CA PRO A 165 13.28 0.02 17.85
C PRO A 165 14.48 -0.91 17.63
N ASP A 166 14.69 -1.89 18.50
CA ASP A 166 15.86 -2.76 18.42
C ASP A 166 15.66 -3.83 17.33
N GLU A 167 14.50 -4.48 17.29
CA GLU A 167 14.17 -5.44 16.24
C GLU A 167 14.11 -4.77 14.87
N TYR A 168 13.56 -3.55 14.77
CA TYR A 168 13.53 -2.80 13.52
C TYR A 168 14.95 -2.53 13.01
N ARG A 169 15.85 -2.03 13.88
CA ARG A 169 17.26 -1.79 13.50
C ARG A 169 17.97 -3.07 13.11
N GLU A 170 17.73 -4.15 13.84
CA GLU A 170 18.33 -5.44 13.57
C GLU A 170 17.93 -5.94 12.18
N GLU A 171 16.64 -5.91 11.83
CA GLU A 171 16.15 -6.37 10.53
C GLU A 171 16.64 -5.48 9.37
N VAL A 172 16.69 -4.15 9.56
CA VAL A 172 17.25 -3.24 8.56
C VAL A 172 18.75 -3.46 8.39
N THR A 173 19.49 -3.66 9.47
CA THR A 173 20.95 -3.91 9.41
C THR A 173 21.24 -5.23 8.70
N LYS A 174 20.54 -6.31 9.09
CA LYS A 174 20.64 -7.62 8.40
C LYS A 174 20.36 -7.50 6.91
N PHE A 175 19.35 -6.72 6.53
CA PHE A 175 19.03 -6.50 5.12
C PHE A 175 20.13 -5.74 4.40
N MET A 176 20.66 -4.65 4.99
CA MET A 176 21.75 -3.87 4.39
C MET A 176 23.03 -4.69 4.24
N ASP A 177 23.37 -5.54 5.20
CA ASP A 177 24.55 -6.41 5.15
C ASP A 177 24.42 -7.52 4.08
N ALA A 178 23.20 -7.78 3.59
CA ALA A 178 22.91 -8.79 2.57
C ALA A 178 22.79 -8.23 1.14
N LEU A 179 22.94 -6.90 0.94
CA LEU A 179 22.93 -6.23 -0.38
C LEU A 179 24.28 -6.36 -1.09
#